data_AF-A0A0Q5AL61-F1
#
_entry.id   AF-A0A0Q5AL61-F1
#
_cell.length_a   1.000
_cell.length_b   1.000
_cell.length_c   1.000
_cell.angle_alpha   90.00
_cell.angle_beta   90.00
_cell.angle_gamma   90.00
#
_symmetry.space_group_name_H-M   'P 1'
#
loop_
_entity.id
_entity.type
_entity.pdbx_description
1 polymer ?
#
loop_
_entity_poly.entity_id
_entity_poly.type
_entity_poly.pdbx_seq_one_letter_code
_entity_poly.pdbx_strand_id
1 'polypeptide(L)'
;MVARRSLQRTRLLSEFGANLVRWRAVNGMTASLLAERAGVTRETLRRLEAGDGSARIDSVFAVLAALGIADTVVQSSDPYRSETARVRIDALLGAGGSL
;
A
#
# COMPACT_ATOMS: atom_id res chain seq x y z
N MET A 1 -15.80 21.18 2.08
CA MET A 1 -16.45 20.34 3.10
C MET A 1 -15.73 18.99 3.11
N VAL A 2 -14.85 18.74 4.08
CA VAL A 2 -14.07 17.48 4.14
C VAL A 2 -15.01 16.39 4.64
N ALA A 3 -15.33 15.41 3.78
CA ALA A 3 -16.07 14.23 4.20
C ALA A 3 -15.35 13.63 5.41
N ARG A 4 -16.07 13.51 6.54
CA ARG A 4 -15.60 12.83 7.76
C ARG A 4 -14.90 11.55 7.31
N ARG A 5 -13.60 11.42 7.58
CA ARG A 5 -12.84 10.20 7.23
C ARG A 5 -13.67 9.02 7.69
N SER A 6 -14.06 8.14 6.76
CA SER A 6 -14.82 6.95 7.14
C SER A 6 -13.99 6.18 8.17
N LEU A 7 -14.61 5.73 9.26
CA LEU A 7 -13.92 5.01 10.35
C LEU A 7 -13.14 3.82 9.79
N GLN A 8 -13.70 3.16 8.78
CA GLN A 8 -13.06 2.09 8.02
C GLN A 8 -11.74 2.56 7.37
N ARG A 9 -11.71 3.71 6.69
CA ARG A 9 -10.50 4.21 6.04
C ARG A 9 -9.40 4.53 7.05
N THR A 10 -9.76 5.15 8.18
CA THR A 10 -8.79 5.42 9.26
C THR A 10 -8.21 4.12 9.81
N ARG A 11 -9.04 3.10 10.03
CA ARG A 11 -8.58 1.77 10.46
C ARG A 11 -7.62 1.14 9.45
N LEU A 12 -7.97 1.14 8.16
CA LEU A 12 -7.12 0.58 7.11
C LEU A 12 -5.76 1.28 7.02
N LEU A 13 -5.73 2.61 7.13
CA LEU A 13 -4.48 3.36 7.11
C LEU A 13 -3.61 3.08 8.35
N SER A 14 -4.23 3.00 9.52
CA SER A 14 -3.53 2.65 10.77
C SER A 14 -2.93 1.24 10.70
N GLU A 15 -3.69 0.27 10.20
CA GLU A 15 -3.23 -1.11 10.02
C GLU A 15 -2.11 -1.21 8.98
N PHE A 16 -2.24 -0.49 7.87
CA PHE A 16 -1.18 -0.40 6.86
C PHE A 16 0.11 0.17 7.45
N GLY A 17 0.04 1.28 8.19
CA GLY A 17 1.19 1.87 8.86
C GLY A 17 1.86 0.92 9.85
N ALA A 18 1.07 0.21 10.66
CA ALA A 18 1.57 -0.81 11.58
C ALA A 18 2.25 -1.98 10.84
N ASN A 19 1.75 -2.38 9.67
CA ASN A 19 2.41 -3.38 8.82
C ASN A 19 3.77 -2.91 8.32
N LEU A 20 3.92 -1.63 7.95
CA LEU A 20 5.23 -1.09 7.56
C LEU A 20 6.24 -1.19 8.71
N VAL A 21 5.83 -0.90 9.94
CA VAL A 21 6.67 -1.05 11.14
C VAL A 21 7.11 -2.52 11.31
N ARG A 22 6.18 -3.47 11.17
CA ARG A 22 6.48 -4.91 11.27
C ARG A 22 7.46 -5.36 10.19
N TRP A 23 7.23 -4.97 8.93
CA TRP A 23 8.14 -5.26 7.83
C TRP A 23 9.53 -4.67 8.05
N ARG A 24 9.59 -3.44 8.56
CA ARG A 24 10.86 -2.81 8.92
C ARG A 24 11.60 -3.62 10.00
N ALA A 25 10.88 -4.10 11.02
CA ALA A 25 11.45 -4.92 12.08
C ALA A 25 11.95 -6.29 11.58
N VAL A 26 11.18 -6.97 10.72
CA VAL A 26 11.59 -8.23 10.07
C VAL A 26 12.87 -8.05 9.25
N ASN A 27 13.01 -6.90 8.59
CA ASN A 27 14.22 -6.54 7.83
C ASN A 27 15.39 -6.02 8.70
N GLY A 28 15.24 -5.92 10.02
CA GLY A 28 16.28 -5.41 10.92
C GLY A 28 16.65 -3.94 10.70
N MET A 29 15.77 -3.14 10.10
CA MET A 29 16.06 -1.75 9.75
C MET A 29 15.62 -0.77 10.84
N THR A 30 16.43 0.26 11.09
CA THR A 30 15.98 1.44 11.84
C THR A 30 15.07 2.31 10.96
N ALA A 31 14.22 3.14 11.57
CA ALA A 31 13.39 4.09 10.80
C ALA A 31 14.27 5.02 9.94
N SER A 32 15.41 5.45 10.47
CA SER A 32 16.40 6.26 9.76
C SER A 32 16.92 5.56 8.50
N LEU A 33 17.32 4.29 8.63
CA LEU A 33 17.87 3.51 7.52
C LEU A 33 16.80 3.25 6.44
N LEU A 34 15.57 2.92 6.84
CA LEU A 34 14.50 2.73 5.87
C LEU A 34 14.17 4.04 5.12
N ALA A 35 14.10 5.17 5.83
CA ALA A 35 13.84 6.46 5.22
C ALA A 35 14.92 6.83 4.19
N GLU A 36 16.19 6.61 4.54
CA GLU A 36 17.33 6.80 3.64
C GLU A 36 17.24 5.90 2.40
N ARG A 37 17.03 4.59 2.59
CA ARG A 37 16.91 3.62 1.48
C ARG A 37 15.73 3.92 0.56
N ALA A 38 14.63 4.40 1.12
CA ALA A 38 13.44 4.80 0.36
C ALA A 38 13.55 6.20 -0.26
N GLY A 39 14.60 6.96 0.02
CA GLY A 39 14.76 8.33 -0.48
C GLY A 39 13.70 9.30 0.05
N VAL A 40 13.16 9.05 1.25
CA VAL A 40 12.14 9.90 1.90
C VAL A 40 12.66 10.53 3.18
N THR A 41 12.02 11.61 3.63
CA THR A 41 12.36 12.19 4.93
C THR A 41 11.90 11.28 6.07
N ARG A 42 12.59 11.31 7.21
CA ARG A 42 12.15 10.59 8.43
C ARG A 42 10.74 10.96 8.85
N GLU A 43 10.36 12.23 8.66
CA GLU A 43 9.01 12.71 8.98
C GLU A 43 7.95 12.09 8.05
N THR A 44 8.25 11.95 6.76
CA THR A 44 7.35 11.24 5.83
C THR A 44 7.22 9.77 6.21
N LEU A 45 8.32 9.09 6.55
CA LEU A 45 8.24 7.70 7.03
C LEU A 45 7.42 7.60 8.33
N ARG A 46 7.62 8.51 9.29
CA ARG A 46 6.86 8.54 10.54
C ARG A 46 5.36 8.69 10.28
N ARG A 47 4.95 9.56 9.36
CA ARG A 47 3.53 9.73 8.98
C ARG A 47 2.96 8.49 8.29
N LEU A 48 3.76 7.81 7.47
CA LEU A 48 3.39 6.54 6.85
C LEU A 48 3.16 5.44 7.89
N GLU A 49 4.12 5.24 8.80
CA GLU A 49 4.03 4.26 9.87
C GLU A 49 2.88 4.56 10.86
N ALA A 50 2.52 5.84 11.03
CA ALA A 50 1.37 6.25 11.83
C ALA A 50 0.01 6.10 11.12
N GLY A 51 -0.01 5.84 9.81
CA GLY A 51 -1.27 5.76 9.04
C GLY A 51 -1.97 7.11 8.85
N ASP A 52 -1.22 8.22 8.87
CA ASP A 52 -1.80 9.57 8.77
C ASP A 52 -2.49 9.80 7.40
N GLY A 53 -1.99 9.16 6.34
CA GLY A 53 -2.59 9.19 5.01
C GLY A 53 -2.44 10.53 4.26
N SER A 54 -1.51 11.38 4.70
CA SER A 54 -1.09 12.60 3.97
C SER A 54 0.15 12.39 3.10
N ALA A 55 0.83 11.25 3.23
CA ALA A 55 1.97 10.92 2.39
C ALA A 55 1.54 10.68 0.94
N ARG A 56 2.38 11.09 0.00
CA ARG A 56 2.13 10.90 -1.42
C ARG A 56 2.25 9.41 -1.77
N ILE A 57 1.50 8.99 -2.79
CA ILE A 57 1.52 7.60 -3.25
C ILE A 57 2.91 7.17 -3.74
N ASP A 58 3.69 8.09 -4.34
CA ASP A 58 5.08 7.84 -4.72
C ASP A 58 5.93 7.42 -3.51
N SER A 59 5.77 8.12 -2.39
CA SER A 59 6.54 7.89 -1.17
C SER A 59 6.14 6.58 -0.51
N VAL A 60 4.85 6.19 -0.61
CA VAL A 60 4.38 4.88 -0.18
C VAL A 60 5.11 3.79 -0.96
N PHE A 61 5.10 3.85 -2.30
CA PHE A 61 5.74 2.83 -3.13
C PHE A 61 7.27 2.82 -2.99
N ALA A 62 7.91 3.96 -2.77
CA ALA A 62 9.34 4.02 -2.48
C ALA A 62 9.69 3.26 -1.19
N VAL A 63 8.89 3.41 -0.13
CA VAL A 63 9.05 2.65 1.13
C VAL A 63 8.76 1.16 0.93
N LEU A 64 7.69 0.80 0.19
CA LEU A 64 7.38 -0.60 -0.12
C LEU A 64 8.51 -1.26 -0.94
N ALA A 65 9.13 -0.53 -1.86
CA ALA A 65 10.26 -1.01 -2.65
C ALA A 65 11.50 -1.22 -1.78
N ALA A 66 11.81 -0.28 -0.88
CA ALA A 66 12.90 -0.42 0.07
C ALA A 66 12.72 -1.59 1.06
N LEU A 67 11.47 -1.94 1.36
CA LEU A 67 11.09 -3.12 2.17
C LEU A 67 11.04 -4.43 1.36
N GLY A 68 11.14 -4.39 0.03
CA GLY A 68 11.09 -5.57 -0.84
C GLY A 68 9.69 -6.15 -1.07
N ILE A 69 8.62 -5.37 -0.85
CA ILE A 69 7.23 -5.85 -0.95
C ILE A 69 6.39 -5.11 -2.00
N ALA A 70 6.99 -4.18 -2.76
CA ALA A 70 6.29 -3.40 -3.78
C ALA A 70 5.63 -4.31 -4.83
N ASP A 71 6.35 -5.31 -5.35
CA ASP A 71 5.81 -6.23 -6.36
C ASP A 71 4.59 -7.00 -5.84
N THR A 72 4.63 -7.47 -4.59
CA THR A 72 3.48 -8.16 -3.97
C THR A 72 2.25 -7.25 -3.90
N VAL A 73 2.44 -5.98 -3.57
CA VAL A 73 1.34 -4.99 -3.52
C VAL A 73 0.79 -4.71 -4.92
N VAL A 74 1.66 -4.54 -5.92
CA VAL A 74 1.24 -4.35 -7.32
C VAL A 74 0.48 -5.58 -7.81
N GLN A 75 0.98 -6.79 -7.55
CA GLN A 75 0.30 -8.03 -7.91
C GLN A 75 -1.05 -8.18 -7.21
N SER A 76 -1.19 -7.72 -5.97
CA SER A 76 -2.47 -7.75 -5.24
C SER A 76 -3.50 -6.77 -5.82
N SER A 77 -3.06 -5.77 -6.59
CA SER A 77 -3.96 -4.85 -7.29
C SER A 77 -4.42 -5.34 -8.67
N ASP A 78 -3.83 -6.44 -9.17
CA ASP A 78 -4.18 -7.03 -10.45
C ASP A 78 -5.54 -7.75 -10.36
N PRO A 79 -6.57 -7.30 -11.10
CA PRO A 79 -7.90 -7.92 -11.05
C PRO A 79 -7.89 -9.38 -11.55
N TYR A 80 -6.95 -9.78 -12.40
CA TYR A 80 -6.83 -11.17 -12.85
C TYR A 80 -6.38 -12.11 -11.73
N ARG A 81 -5.80 -11.57 -10.65
CA ARG A 81 -5.40 -12.34 -9.47
C ARG A 81 -6.47 -12.37 -8.38
N SER A 82 -7.60 -11.68 -8.58
CA SER A 82 -8.76 -11.71 -7.70
C SER A 82 -9.78 -12.76 -8.15
N GLU A 83 -10.15 -13.67 -7.26
CA GLU A 83 -11.17 -14.70 -7.52
C GLU A 83 -12.52 -14.08 -7.95
N THR A 84 -13.00 -13.10 -7.19
CA THR A 84 -14.28 -12.42 -7.48
C THR A 84 -14.25 -11.67 -8.80
N ALA A 85 -13.12 -11.04 -9.13
CA ALA A 85 -13.00 -10.29 -10.38
C ALA A 85 -12.87 -11.21 -11.58
N ARG A 86 -12.19 -12.37 -11.47
CA ARG A 86 -12.07 -13.36 -12.55
C ARG A 86 -13.44 -13.82 -13.07
N VAL A 87 -14.36 -14.17 -12.18
CA VAL A 87 -15.74 -14.55 -12.57
C VAL A 87 -16.43 -13.42 -13.38
N ARG A 88 -16.21 -12.16 -13.00
CA ARG A 88 -16.77 -11.00 -13.70
C ARG A 88 -16.10 -10.78 -15.06
N ILE A 89 -14.79 -10.95 -15.12
CA ILE A 89 -13.96 -10.82 -16.32
C ILE A 89 -14.37 -11.88 -17.35
N ASP A 90 -14.48 -13.14 -16.94
CA ASP A 90 -14.87 -14.25 -17.82
C ASP A 90 -16.27 -14.00 -18.41
N ALA A 91 -17.21 -13.48 -17.61
CA ALA A 91 -18.53 -13.10 -18.08
C ALA A 91 -18.50 -11.95 -19.11
N LEU A 92 -17.60 -10.97 -18.95
CA LEU A 92 -17.45 -9.85 -19.89
C LEU A 92 -16.84 -10.32 -21.22
N LEU A 93 -15.80 -11.15 -21.16
CA LEU A 93 -15.12 -11.68 -22.34
C LEU A 93 -16.01 -12.68 -23.11
N GLY A 94 -16.73 -13.54 -22.40
CA GLY A 94 -17.68 -14.50 -23.00
C GLY A 94 -18.88 -13.84 -23.68
N ALA A 95 -19.25 -12.63 -23.27
CA ALA A 95 -20.31 -11.83 -23.90
C ALA A 95 -19.84 -11.03 -25.13
N GLY A 96 -18.58 -11.20 -25.57
CA GLY A 96 -18.01 -10.45 -26.69
C GLY A 96 -17.55 -9.02 -26.34
N GLY A 97 -17.42 -8.71 -25.04
CA GLY A 97 -16.87 -7.43 -24.56
C GLY A 97 -15.33 -7.40 -24.58
N SER A 98 -14.78 -6.18 -24.51
CA SER A 98 -13.35 -5.92 -24.27
C SER A 98 -13.15 -5.38 -22.85
N LEU A 99 -11.99 -5.67 -22.26
CA LEU A 99 -11.48 -5.01 -21.04
C LEU A 99 -10.55 -3.84 -21.38
#